data_AF-A0A955ZNZ7-F1
#
_entry.id   AF-A0A955ZNZ7-F1
#
_cell.length_a   1.000
_cell.length_b   1.000
_cell.length_c   1.000
_cell.angle_alpha   90.00
_cell.angle_beta   90.00
_cell.angle_gamma   90.00
#
_symmetry.space_group_name_H-M   'P 1'
#
loop_
_entity.id
_entity.type
_entity.pdbx_description
1 polymer ?
#
loop_
_entity_poly.entity_id
_entity_poly.type
_entity_poly.pdbx_seq_one_letter_code
_entity_poly.pdbx_strand_id
1 'polypeptide(L)'
;MTDIAGIVLDAEGWRLTDVRLEPEDRVVARYEAADGAGWINVVLMPKDAPRRKLGRLGHCSVYYEGELAERSFEHRARAADLVATVAHAAEARLERSGLAFPQGLAALAARPARVRIARADLCALLPELEAGPHVHGFRLLDAYPGLAPESYAFELGTRRDDRRVVISIEPRADGGRGLAGSTHFHVEERHLLGSQEGPAPGACAAVALTKLLLALRDDAKLSLEPVRPSEAPPPSTVTLGAPAHPEVEPLAKEARALRPTLEAASKFFGEPVVLRRIEAAPAEAYAVTFPSVAASHITPYYRAPHALVHRRVLRDYFASLGFAIHDDGLVRTVPTPESLVTLLAAHGVRTLAFRPRVFVGEAQRLTDEELLDLFLEGTLGVSLGSAELYAGAEPALRLGVGHGYWLEHFTGLAHDMSLHALATHRVPASAACELSAMVGPAARTCIASGRPDALEPLLAFYEGDVTQVCQEIWETVAHPDAFASVFERSMHRLAQRARRRIEESDTLRSRAPAPRARIATLARHLDPARSALLRAGRTVARWFPRTE
;
A
#
# COMPACT_ATOMS: atom_id res chain seq x y z
N MET A 1 -34.23 9.48 0.89
CA MET A 1 -34.17 8.12 1.44
C MET A 1 -33.47 7.23 0.43
N THR A 2 -32.45 6.51 0.87
CA THR A 2 -31.72 5.52 0.06
C THR A 2 -32.22 4.15 0.50
N ASP A 3 -32.69 3.34 -0.45
CA ASP A 3 -33.32 2.03 -0.22
C ASP A 3 -32.48 0.95 -0.89
N ILE A 4 -31.90 0.05 -0.08
CA ILE A 4 -31.19 -1.13 -0.57
C ILE A 4 -31.97 -2.36 -0.10
N ALA A 5 -32.49 -3.14 -1.06
CA ALA A 5 -33.25 -4.35 -0.80
C ALA A 5 -34.51 -4.18 0.09
N GLY A 6 -35.10 -2.98 0.15
CA GLY A 6 -36.24 -2.67 1.02
C GLY A 6 -35.85 -2.13 2.39
N ILE A 7 -34.55 -2.01 2.67
CA ILE A 7 -34.03 -1.53 3.94
C ILE A 7 -33.67 -0.06 3.77
N VAL A 8 -34.31 0.77 4.59
CA VAL A 8 -34.05 2.20 4.63
C VAL A 8 -32.82 2.42 5.49
N LEU A 9 -31.80 3.05 4.95
CA LEU A 9 -30.51 3.12 5.63
C LEU A 9 -30.41 4.27 6.66
N ASP A 10 -31.13 5.38 6.44
CA ASP A 10 -31.38 6.45 7.43
C ASP A 10 -32.85 6.87 7.36
N ALA A 11 -33.49 6.95 8.53
CA ALA A 11 -34.75 7.66 8.73
C ALA A 11 -34.51 8.79 9.73
N GLU A 12 -35.36 9.81 9.75
CA GLU A 12 -35.17 10.98 10.60
C GLU A 12 -34.99 10.59 12.09
N GLY A 13 -33.79 10.80 12.62
CA GLY A 13 -33.43 10.43 14.00
C GLY A 13 -33.03 8.97 14.22
N TRP A 14 -32.93 8.13 13.20
CA TRP A 14 -32.60 6.70 13.29
C TRP A 14 -31.48 6.31 12.33
N ARG A 15 -30.49 5.57 12.84
CA ARG A 15 -29.35 5.07 12.08
C ARG A 15 -29.40 3.55 12.00
N LEU A 16 -29.29 2.99 10.80
CA LEU A 16 -29.14 1.55 10.65
C LEU A 16 -27.78 1.08 11.17
N THR A 17 -27.77 0.14 12.12
CA THR A 17 -26.54 -0.37 12.77
C THR A 17 -26.29 -1.85 12.50
N ASP A 18 -27.33 -2.62 12.17
CA ASP A 18 -27.20 -4.04 11.84
C ASP A 18 -28.31 -4.47 10.88
N VAL A 19 -28.00 -5.39 9.97
CA VAL A 19 -29.02 -6.12 9.20
C VAL A 19 -28.61 -7.57 9.10
N ARG A 20 -29.55 -8.47 9.40
CA ARG A 20 -29.32 -9.91 9.32
C ARG A 20 -30.50 -10.63 8.69
N LEU A 21 -30.19 -11.74 8.02
CA LEU A 21 -31.16 -12.75 7.63
C LEU A 21 -31.29 -13.75 8.77
N GLU A 22 -32.50 -13.90 9.31
CA GLU A 22 -32.89 -14.90 10.29
C GLU A 22 -33.61 -16.07 9.60
N PRO A 23 -33.71 -17.24 10.26
CA PRO A 23 -34.49 -18.36 9.76
C PRO A 23 -35.92 -17.97 9.36
N GLU A 24 -36.53 -18.77 8.48
CA GLU A 24 -37.88 -18.54 7.93
C GLU A 24 -37.98 -17.30 7.03
N ASP A 25 -36.92 -17.00 6.29
CA ASP A 25 -36.83 -15.87 5.35
C ASP A 25 -37.12 -14.53 6.03
N ARG A 26 -36.58 -14.30 7.23
CA ARG A 26 -36.82 -13.08 8.01
C ARG A 26 -35.67 -12.11 7.86
N VAL A 27 -35.92 -10.88 7.41
CA VAL A 27 -34.89 -9.83 7.39
C VAL A 27 -35.10 -8.94 8.60
N VAL A 28 -34.08 -8.83 9.45
CA VAL A 28 -34.10 -7.98 10.64
C VAL A 28 -33.13 -6.83 10.42
N ALA A 29 -33.66 -5.61 10.37
CA ALA A 29 -32.89 -4.38 10.27
C ALA A 29 -32.94 -3.64 11.62
N ARG A 30 -31.80 -3.52 12.30
CA ARG A 30 -31.65 -2.81 13.57
C ARG A 30 -31.29 -1.36 13.32
N TYR A 31 -32.06 -0.48 13.96
CA TYR A 31 -31.87 0.96 13.97
C TYR A 31 -31.58 1.42 15.39
N GLU A 32 -30.65 2.33 15.55
CA GLU A 32 -30.36 3.01 16.80
C GLU A 32 -30.68 4.50 16.67
N ALA A 33 -31.26 5.08 17.70
CA ALA A 33 -31.59 6.50 17.71
C ALA A 33 -30.29 7.32 17.62
N ALA A 34 -30.30 8.40 16.84
CA ALA A 34 -29.09 9.20 16.57
C ALA A 34 -28.51 9.87 17.83
N ASP A 35 -29.32 10.04 18.86
CA ASP A 35 -28.99 10.55 20.19
C ASP A 35 -28.59 9.44 21.20
N GLY A 36 -28.60 8.17 20.77
CA GLY A 36 -28.34 7.00 21.61
C GLY A 36 -29.51 6.62 22.52
N ALA A 37 -30.68 7.24 22.40
CA ALA A 37 -31.83 7.06 23.30
C ALA A 37 -32.68 5.80 23.00
N GLY A 38 -32.11 4.80 22.33
CA GLY A 38 -32.79 3.51 22.12
C GLY A 38 -32.49 2.85 20.79
N TRP A 39 -33.19 1.73 20.56
CA TRP A 39 -33.04 0.92 19.37
C TRP A 39 -34.35 0.27 18.94
N ILE A 40 -34.50 -0.01 17.65
CA ILE A 40 -35.63 -0.73 17.05
C ILE A 40 -35.12 -1.72 16.01
N ASN A 41 -35.56 -2.96 16.09
CA ASN A 41 -35.49 -3.93 15.00
C ASN A 41 -36.76 -3.84 14.17
N VAL A 42 -36.63 -3.52 12.88
CA VAL A 42 -37.70 -3.68 11.90
C VAL A 42 -37.53 -5.04 11.23
N VAL A 43 -38.53 -5.90 11.38
CA VAL A 43 -38.55 -7.28 10.90
C VAL A 43 -39.47 -7.38 9.69
N LEU A 44 -38.89 -7.68 8.54
CA LEU A 44 -39.59 -8.03 7.30
C LEU A 44 -39.73 -9.55 7.23
N MET A 45 -40.93 -10.02 6.90
CA MET A 45 -41.27 -11.45 6.85
C MET A 45 -42.12 -11.76 5.62
N PRO A 46 -42.21 -13.04 5.22
CA PRO A 46 -43.18 -13.46 4.21
C PRO A 46 -44.61 -13.03 4.58
N LYS A 47 -45.41 -12.73 3.55
CA LYS A 47 -46.80 -12.25 3.71
C LYS A 47 -47.63 -13.14 4.64
N ASP A 48 -47.41 -14.45 4.62
CA ASP A 48 -48.21 -15.43 5.35
C ASP A 48 -47.63 -15.85 6.70
N ALA A 49 -46.60 -15.15 7.19
CA ALA A 49 -45.99 -15.48 8.48
C ALA A 49 -47.01 -15.38 9.66
N PRO A 50 -46.94 -16.29 10.66
CA PRO A 50 -47.98 -16.48 11.67
C PRO A 50 -47.99 -15.48 12.84
N ARG A 51 -47.11 -14.46 12.87
CA ARG A 51 -46.97 -13.53 14.02
C ARG A 51 -47.94 -12.33 13.97
N ARG A 52 -48.13 -11.66 15.12
CA ARG A 52 -48.88 -10.40 15.26
C ARG A 52 -48.26 -9.33 14.33
N LYS A 53 -49.05 -8.86 13.37
CA LYS A 53 -48.64 -7.96 12.29
C LYS A 53 -49.00 -6.52 12.66
N LEU A 54 -48.11 -5.56 12.43
CA LEU A 54 -48.46 -4.14 12.45
C LEU A 54 -49.26 -3.75 11.20
N GLY A 55 -48.91 -4.36 10.07
CA GLY A 55 -49.62 -4.21 8.80
C GLY A 55 -49.37 -5.42 7.89
N ARG A 56 -50.38 -5.79 7.10
CA ARG A 56 -50.20 -6.67 5.94
C ARG A 56 -49.99 -5.78 4.72
N LEU A 57 -48.83 -5.89 4.10
CA LEU A 57 -48.60 -5.29 2.79
C LEU A 57 -48.98 -6.29 1.70
N GLY A 58 -48.94 -5.88 0.44
CA GLY A 58 -49.26 -6.73 -0.70
C GLY A 58 -48.30 -7.91 -0.85
N HIS A 59 -47.02 -7.73 -0.51
CA HIS A 59 -45.95 -8.71 -0.76
C HIS A 59 -45.18 -9.19 0.49
N CYS A 60 -45.20 -8.44 1.60
CA CYS A 60 -44.58 -8.87 2.86
C CYS A 60 -45.40 -8.52 4.11
N SER A 61 -44.98 -9.03 5.26
CA SER A 61 -45.46 -8.60 6.58
C SER A 61 -44.36 -7.87 7.32
N VAL A 62 -44.72 -6.84 8.08
CA VAL A 62 -43.77 -6.06 8.89
C VAL A 62 -44.18 -6.07 10.35
N TYR A 63 -43.18 -6.24 11.20
CA TYR A 63 -43.25 -6.16 12.65
C TYR A 63 -42.03 -5.37 13.16
N TYR A 64 -42.13 -4.76 14.33
CA TYR A 64 -40.97 -4.18 14.98
C TYR A 64 -40.91 -4.56 16.47
N GLU A 65 -39.70 -4.67 16.98
CA GLU A 65 -39.39 -4.78 18.40
C GLU A 65 -38.33 -3.75 18.76
N GLY A 66 -38.28 -3.28 19.99
CA GLY A 66 -37.30 -2.26 20.35
C GLY A 66 -37.43 -1.78 21.78
N GLU A 67 -36.40 -1.08 22.21
CA GLU A 67 -36.33 -0.40 23.50
C GLU A 67 -36.15 1.09 23.23
N LEU A 68 -37.19 1.87 23.53
CA LEU A 68 -37.15 3.33 23.51
C LEU A 68 -36.84 3.80 24.93
N ALA A 69 -35.68 4.44 25.15
CA ALA A 69 -35.29 4.94 26.46
C ALA A 69 -36.29 6.00 26.97
N GLU A 70 -36.86 6.78 26.05
CA GLU A 70 -37.91 7.75 26.34
C GLU A 70 -39.22 7.37 25.65
N ARG A 71 -40.27 7.09 26.44
CA ARG A 71 -41.60 6.68 25.93
C ARG A 71 -42.50 7.87 25.56
N SER A 72 -41.90 8.98 25.12
CA SER A 72 -42.64 10.15 24.69
C SER A 72 -43.52 9.82 23.47
N PHE A 73 -44.57 10.61 23.26
CA PHE A 73 -45.41 10.46 22.07
C PHE A 73 -44.59 10.69 20.78
N GLU A 74 -43.68 11.66 20.81
CA GLU A 74 -42.81 12.03 19.71
C GLU A 74 -41.80 10.92 19.34
N HIS A 75 -41.19 10.26 20.33
CA HIS A 75 -40.32 9.10 20.06
C HIS A 75 -41.10 7.93 19.45
N ARG A 76 -42.33 7.68 19.92
CA ARG A 76 -43.20 6.65 19.33
C ARG A 76 -43.65 6.99 17.91
N ALA A 77 -43.90 8.26 17.62
CA ALA A 77 -44.24 8.72 16.28
C ALA A 77 -43.06 8.51 15.32
N ARG A 78 -41.84 8.94 15.70
CA ARG A 78 -40.62 8.71 14.91
C ARG A 78 -40.33 7.22 14.67
N ALA A 79 -40.55 6.38 15.67
CA ALA A 79 -40.45 4.93 15.55
C ALA A 79 -41.46 4.35 14.53
N ALA A 80 -42.72 4.79 14.61
CA ALA A 80 -43.77 4.36 13.69
C ALA A 80 -43.47 4.81 12.24
N ASP A 81 -42.98 6.04 12.06
CA ASP A 81 -42.58 6.57 10.76
C ASP A 81 -41.42 5.78 10.16
N LEU A 82 -40.39 5.42 10.94
CA LEU A 82 -39.32 4.53 10.51
C LEU A 82 -39.88 3.18 10.02
N VAL A 83 -40.75 2.55 10.82
CA VAL A 83 -41.31 1.23 10.48
C VAL A 83 -42.15 1.30 9.21
N ALA A 84 -43.00 2.30 9.07
CA ALA A 84 -43.81 2.53 7.87
C ALA A 84 -42.92 2.80 6.64
N THR A 85 -41.87 3.58 6.83
CA THR A 85 -40.88 3.92 5.81
C THR A 85 -40.15 2.68 5.28
N VAL A 86 -39.64 1.82 6.18
CA VAL A 86 -39.00 0.54 5.82
C VAL A 86 -40.00 -0.40 5.15
N ALA A 87 -41.22 -0.48 5.69
CA ALA A 87 -42.30 -1.28 5.14
C ALA A 87 -42.61 -0.91 3.67
N HIS A 88 -42.80 0.38 3.39
CA HIS A 88 -43.12 0.86 2.05
C HIS A 88 -41.96 0.70 1.07
N ALA A 89 -40.72 0.90 1.52
CA ALA A 89 -39.54 0.66 0.71
C ALA A 89 -39.44 -0.81 0.28
N ALA A 90 -39.59 -1.73 1.24
CA ALA A 90 -39.61 -3.17 0.97
C ALA A 90 -40.72 -3.57 0.00
N GLU A 91 -41.93 -3.06 0.21
CA GLU A 91 -43.07 -3.35 -0.66
C GLU A 91 -42.84 -2.86 -2.10
N ALA A 92 -42.45 -1.60 -2.28
CA ALA A 92 -42.18 -1.02 -3.58
C ALA A 92 -41.04 -1.74 -4.33
N ARG A 93 -40.10 -2.34 -3.60
CA ARG A 93 -39.03 -3.14 -4.20
C ARG A 93 -39.52 -4.51 -4.67
N LEU A 94 -40.33 -5.18 -3.86
CA LEU A 94 -40.94 -6.48 -4.20
C LEU A 94 -41.92 -6.36 -5.36
N GLU A 95 -42.70 -5.28 -5.39
CA GLU A 95 -43.60 -4.98 -6.49
C GLU A 95 -42.81 -4.79 -7.80
N ARG A 96 -41.73 -4.00 -7.77
CA ARG A 96 -40.85 -3.80 -8.94
C ARG A 96 -40.15 -5.06 -9.42
N SER A 97 -39.82 -5.99 -8.51
CA SER A 97 -39.17 -7.24 -8.90
C SER A 97 -40.14 -8.27 -9.47
N GLY A 98 -41.44 -8.14 -9.21
CA GLY A 98 -42.45 -9.12 -9.58
C GLY A 98 -42.32 -10.45 -8.80
N LEU A 99 -41.54 -10.47 -7.73
CA LEU A 99 -41.23 -11.65 -6.94
C LEU A 99 -41.93 -11.58 -5.58
N ALA A 100 -42.44 -12.72 -5.09
CA ALA A 100 -42.85 -12.83 -3.69
C ALA A 100 -41.61 -12.67 -2.78
N PHE A 101 -41.77 -12.18 -1.53
CA PHE A 101 -40.63 -11.92 -0.62
C PHE A 101 -39.59 -13.06 -0.51
N PRO A 102 -40.00 -14.35 -0.32
CA PRO A 102 -39.06 -15.47 -0.32
C PRO A 102 -38.36 -15.66 -1.68
N GLN A 103 -39.07 -15.42 -2.78
CA GLN A 103 -38.55 -15.53 -4.14
C GLN A 103 -37.62 -14.36 -4.50
N GLY A 104 -37.84 -13.17 -3.93
CA GLY A 104 -36.94 -12.01 -4.07
C GLY A 104 -35.60 -12.24 -3.38
N LEU A 105 -35.63 -12.75 -2.15
CA LEU A 105 -34.44 -13.18 -1.41
C LEU A 105 -33.75 -14.35 -2.10
N ALA A 106 -34.51 -15.37 -2.52
CA ALA A 106 -33.98 -16.52 -3.24
C ALA A 106 -33.43 -16.17 -4.63
N ALA A 107 -33.99 -15.19 -5.35
CA ALA A 107 -33.47 -14.74 -6.65
C ALA A 107 -32.19 -13.89 -6.51
N LEU A 108 -32.06 -13.15 -5.41
CA LEU A 108 -30.79 -12.54 -5.00
C LEU A 108 -29.74 -13.62 -4.68
N ALA A 109 -30.15 -14.71 -4.04
CA ALA A 109 -29.31 -15.87 -3.71
C ALA A 109 -28.99 -16.80 -4.90
N ALA A 110 -29.87 -16.88 -5.91
CA ALA A 110 -29.79 -17.83 -7.03
C ALA A 110 -29.02 -17.30 -8.25
N ARG A 111 -28.46 -16.08 -8.18
CA ARG A 111 -27.46 -15.61 -9.16
C ARG A 111 -26.19 -16.49 -9.03
N PRO A 112 -25.48 -16.76 -10.15
CA PRO A 112 -24.54 -17.87 -10.25
C PRO A 112 -23.53 -17.95 -9.09
N ALA A 113 -23.27 -19.19 -8.67
CA ALA A 113 -22.60 -19.63 -7.42
C ALA A 113 -21.12 -19.23 -7.23
N ARG A 114 -20.62 -18.25 -7.98
CA ARG A 114 -19.30 -17.66 -7.81
C ARG A 114 -19.45 -16.15 -7.89
N VAL A 115 -19.50 -15.50 -6.73
CA VAL A 115 -19.39 -14.05 -6.67
C VAL A 115 -17.91 -13.74 -6.59
N ARG A 116 -17.29 -13.51 -7.75
CA ARG A 116 -16.05 -12.73 -7.80
C ARG A 116 -16.42 -11.36 -7.25
N ILE A 117 -15.69 -10.88 -6.25
CA ILE A 117 -15.85 -9.49 -5.81
C ILE A 117 -14.84 -8.65 -6.59
N ALA A 118 -15.12 -8.44 -7.88
CA ALA A 118 -14.52 -7.33 -8.59
C ALA A 118 -15.35 -6.07 -8.31
N ARG A 119 -14.75 -4.88 -8.48
CA ARG A 119 -15.49 -3.61 -8.45
C ARG A 119 -16.75 -3.67 -9.34
N ALA A 120 -16.64 -4.27 -10.52
CA ALA A 120 -17.76 -4.44 -11.45
C ALA A 120 -18.89 -5.32 -10.88
N ASP A 121 -18.57 -6.38 -10.14
CA ASP A 121 -19.57 -7.27 -9.53
C ASP A 121 -20.26 -6.61 -8.33
N LEU A 122 -19.51 -5.85 -7.53
CA LEU A 122 -20.05 -4.99 -6.47
C LEU A 122 -20.96 -3.89 -7.03
N CYS A 123 -20.54 -3.24 -8.12
CA CYS A 123 -21.36 -2.31 -8.86
C CYS A 123 -22.57 -3.00 -9.51
N ALA A 124 -22.48 -4.24 -9.97
CA ALA A 124 -23.62 -4.99 -10.53
C ALA A 124 -24.63 -5.43 -9.45
N LEU A 125 -24.15 -5.69 -8.23
CA LEU A 125 -24.97 -6.02 -7.06
C LEU A 125 -25.59 -4.78 -6.41
N LEU A 126 -24.87 -3.65 -6.49
CA LEU A 126 -25.25 -2.34 -5.94
C LEU A 126 -25.06 -1.27 -7.03
N PRO A 127 -25.89 -1.27 -8.09
CA PRO A 127 -25.76 -0.33 -9.23
C PRO A 127 -25.82 1.15 -8.82
N GLU A 128 -26.39 1.44 -7.64
CA GLU A 128 -26.38 2.75 -7.01
C GLU A 128 -24.97 3.23 -6.62
N LEU A 129 -23.99 2.33 -6.49
CA LEU A 129 -22.56 2.66 -6.32
C LEU A 129 -21.91 3.15 -7.63
N GLU A 130 -22.44 2.76 -8.80
CA GLU A 130 -21.89 3.08 -10.12
C GLU A 130 -22.59 4.29 -10.77
N ALA A 131 -23.92 4.40 -10.62
CA ALA A 131 -24.75 5.43 -11.27
C ALA A 131 -24.93 6.74 -10.44
N GLY A 132 -24.47 6.77 -9.20
CA GLY A 132 -24.67 7.89 -8.25
C GLY A 132 -26.10 7.99 -7.69
N PRO A 133 -26.41 8.91 -6.74
CA PRO A 133 -25.55 9.59 -5.79
C PRO A 133 -25.35 8.74 -4.52
N HIS A 134 -24.13 8.74 -4.02
CA HIS A 134 -23.72 8.52 -2.63
C HIS A 134 -24.70 7.77 -1.70
N VAL A 135 -24.38 6.53 -1.35
CA VAL A 135 -25.05 5.84 -0.23
C VAL A 135 -24.57 6.54 1.06
N HIS A 136 -25.41 7.36 1.70
CA HIS A 136 -25.07 8.17 2.89
C HIS A 136 -23.87 9.09 2.73
N GLY A 137 -23.71 9.70 1.57
CA GLY A 137 -22.56 10.55 1.31
C GLY A 137 -21.31 9.77 0.85
N PHE A 138 -21.32 8.43 0.83
CA PHE A 138 -20.19 7.60 0.42
C PHE A 138 -20.31 7.05 -1.01
N ARG A 139 -19.18 7.02 -1.71
CA ARG A 139 -18.96 6.30 -2.97
C ARG A 139 -17.92 5.20 -2.77
N LEU A 140 -18.10 4.05 -3.42
CA LEU A 140 -17.05 3.03 -3.50
C LEU A 140 -15.90 3.60 -4.34
N LEU A 141 -14.78 3.86 -3.69
CA LEU A 141 -13.55 4.30 -4.35
C LEU A 141 -12.82 3.11 -4.93
N ASP A 142 -12.67 2.05 -4.13
CA ASP A 142 -11.88 0.87 -4.48
C ASP A 142 -12.29 -0.39 -3.72
N ALA A 143 -11.91 -1.55 -4.24
CA ALA A 143 -12.10 -2.86 -3.63
C ALA A 143 -10.87 -3.73 -3.91
N TYR A 144 -10.23 -4.26 -2.87
CA TYR A 144 -8.97 -4.97 -3.01
C TYR A 144 -8.78 -6.10 -1.96
N PRO A 145 -7.91 -7.10 -2.24
CA PRO A 145 -7.54 -8.11 -1.24
C PRO A 145 -6.97 -7.48 0.02
N GLY A 146 -7.35 -7.96 1.20
CA GLY A 146 -6.79 -7.52 2.49
C GLY A 146 -5.45 -8.19 2.80
N LEU A 147 -4.93 -7.97 4.02
CA LEU A 147 -3.60 -8.46 4.43
C LEU A 147 -3.53 -9.99 4.61
N ALA A 148 -4.66 -10.64 4.87
CA ALA A 148 -4.76 -12.09 5.08
C ALA A 148 -5.22 -12.78 3.79
N PRO A 149 -4.86 -14.07 3.56
CA PRO A 149 -5.16 -14.81 2.32
C PRO A 149 -6.63 -14.93 1.91
N GLU A 150 -7.56 -14.49 2.76
CA GLU A 150 -9.00 -14.53 2.54
C GLU A 150 -9.68 -13.25 3.05
N SER A 151 -8.91 -12.19 3.33
CA SER A 151 -9.47 -10.90 3.70
C SER A 151 -9.69 -9.98 2.50
N TYR A 152 -10.60 -9.04 2.66
CA TYR A 152 -11.01 -8.05 1.66
C TYR A 152 -11.01 -6.68 2.30
N ALA A 153 -10.80 -5.64 1.51
CA ALA A 153 -10.94 -4.27 1.96
C ALA A 153 -11.69 -3.45 0.90
N PHE A 154 -12.66 -2.65 1.37
CA PHE A 154 -13.36 -1.67 0.54
C PHE A 154 -13.01 -0.28 1.00
N GLU A 155 -12.60 0.57 0.07
CA GLU A 155 -12.38 1.98 0.35
C GLU A 155 -13.63 2.76 -0.06
N LEU A 156 -14.26 3.41 0.91
CA LEU A 156 -15.41 4.28 0.74
C LEU A 156 -14.97 5.73 0.96
N GLY A 157 -15.39 6.65 0.09
CA GLY A 157 -15.06 8.08 0.23
C GLY A 157 -16.29 8.96 0.25
N THR A 158 -16.27 10.05 1.02
CA THR A 158 -17.32 11.08 0.96
C THR A 158 -16.94 12.26 0.09
N ARG A 159 -17.92 12.94 -0.53
CA ARG A 159 -17.67 14.16 -1.32
C ARG A 159 -17.56 15.43 -0.48
N ARG A 160 -18.15 15.46 0.71
CA ARG A 160 -18.23 16.68 1.52
C ARG A 160 -16.93 16.99 2.29
N ASP A 161 -16.25 15.96 2.78
CA ASP A 161 -15.17 16.15 3.77
C ASP A 161 -13.86 15.42 3.39
N ASP A 162 -13.74 14.88 2.16
CA ASP A 162 -12.64 13.98 1.75
C ASP A 162 -12.39 12.79 2.70
N ARG A 163 -13.34 12.50 3.60
CA ARG A 163 -13.23 11.41 4.56
C ARG A 163 -13.25 10.09 3.80
N ARG A 164 -12.33 9.20 4.17
CA ARG A 164 -12.23 7.85 3.62
C ARG A 164 -12.30 6.82 4.72
N VAL A 165 -13.13 5.82 4.50
CA VAL A 165 -13.36 4.70 5.40
C VAL A 165 -12.93 3.45 4.68
N VAL A 166 -12.10 2.64 5.32
CA VAL A 166 -11.79 1.29 4.83
C VAL A 166 -12.61 0.30 5.63
N ILE A 167 -13.43 -0.49 4.95
CA ILE A 167 -14.13 -1.62 5.53
C ILE A 167 -13.32 -2.87 5.22
N SER A 168 -12.67 -3.42 6.24
CA SER A 168 -11.95 -4.68 6.14
C SER A 168 -12.88 -5.84 6.48
N ILE A 169 -12.96 -6.84 5.61
CA ILE A 169 -13.55 -8.15 5.89
C ILE A 169 -12.41 -9.13 6.12
N GLU A 170 -12.24 -9.66 7.32
CA GLU A 170 -11.21 -10.65 7.64
C GLU A 170 -11.85 -11.98 8.05
N PRO A 171 -11.27 -13.16 7.74
CA PRO A 171 -11.76 -14.42 8.28
C PRO A 171 -11.66 -14.41 9.80
N ARG A 172 -12.69 -14.92 10.47
CA ARG A 172 -12.70 -14.99 11.93
C ARG A 172 -11.79 -16.11 12.42
N ALA A 173 -10.77 -15.79 13.22
CA ALA A 173 -9.73 -16.73 13.65
C ALA A 173 -10.20 -17.76 14.69
N ASP A 174 -11.28 -17.46 15.40
CA ASP A 174 -11.78 -18.23 16.53
C ASP A 174 -12.70 -19.37 16.07
N GLY A 175 -12.18 -20.61 16.08
CA GLY A 175 -12.95 -21.85 16.02
C GLY A 175 -13.88 -22.10 17.23
N GLY A 176 -14.32 -21.04 17.91
CA GLY A 176 -15.19 -21.06 19.07
C GLY A 176 -16.65 -20.88 18.67
N ARG A 177 -17.52 -21.78 19.16
CA ARG A 177 -18.98 -21.70 19.04
C ARG A 177 -19.50 -20.38 19.64
N GLY A 178 -19.67 -19.35 18.83
CA GLY A 178 -20.38 -18.12 19.18
C GLY A 178 -21.59 -17.93 18.28
N LEU A 179 -22.77 -17.71 18.87
CA LEU A 179 -24.06 -17.66 18.16
C LEU A 179 -24.22 -16.41 17.26
N ALA A 180 -24.45 -16.70 15.97
CA ALA A 180 -25.25 -16.05 14.90
C ALA A 180 -25.15 -14.52 14.63
N GLY A 181 -24.68 -14.18 13.41
CA GLY A 181 -24.85 -12.85 12.80
C GLY A 181 -24.10 -12.65 11.48
N SER A 182 -22.89 -13.19 11.33
CA SER A 182 -22.26 -13.57 10.04
C SER A 182 -21.11 -14.52 10.39
N THR A 183 -21.16 -15.75 9.91
CA THR A 183 -20.60 -16.89 10.64
C THR A 183 -19.09 -17.06 10.50
N HIS A 184 -18.45 -16.37 9.54
CA HIS A 184 -17.06 -16.67 9.15
C HIS A 184 -16.15 -15.45 9.02
N PHE A 185 -16.64 -14.21 9.15
CA PHE A 185 -15.85 -13.01 8.88
C PHE A 185 -16.05 -11.91 9.93
N HIS A 186 -14.95 -11.28 10.32
CA HIS A 186 -14.87 -10.05 11.07
C HIS A 186 -14.94 -8.86 10.10
N VAL A 187 -15.86 -7.92 10.33
CA VAL A 187 -15.96 -6.69 9.54
C VAL A 187 -15.51 -5.53 10.42
N GLU A 188 -14.36 -4.94 10.11
CA GLU A 188 -13.75 -3.83 10.85
C GLU A 188 -13.82 -2.54 10.04
N GLU A 189 -14.25 -1.45 10.68
CA GLU A 189 -14.12 -0.10 10.15
C GLU A 189 -12.75 0.46 10.55
N ARG A 190 -11.90 0.77 9.57
CA ARG A 190 -10.65 1.51 9.80
C ARG A 190 -10.75 2.89 9.18
N HIS A 191 -10.59 3.91 10.03
CA HIS A 191 -10.42 5.29 9.59
C HIS A 191 -8.99 5.49 9.08
N LEU A 192 -8.83 5.97 7.84
CA LEU A 192 -7.51 6.35 7.34
C LEU A 192 -7.08 7.65 8.02
N LEU A 193 -5.81 7.69 8.48
CA LEU A 193 -5.26 8.81 9.26
C LEU A 193 -5.47 10.14 8.51
N GLY A 194 -6.28 11.03 9.09
CA GLY A 194 -6.66 12.32 8.52
C GLY A 194 -8.14 12.66 8.64
N SER A 195 -9.03 11.68 8.84
CA SER A 195 -10.43 11.93 9.22
C SER A 195 -10.53 12.19 10.72
N GLN A 196 -11.14 13.31 11.11
CA GLN A 196 -11.34 13.67 12.53
C GLN A 196 -12.11 12.59 13.31
N GLU A 197 -11.88 12.56 14.63
CA GLU A 197 -12.45 11.60 15.60
C GLU A 197 -13.99 11.51 15.49
N GLY A 198 -14.47 10.32 15.16
CA GLY A 198 -15.88 9.95 15.16
C GLY A 198 -16.25 9.04 13.97
N PRO A 199 -17.13 8.04 14.16
CA PRO A 199 -17.60 7.19 13.06
C PRO A 199 -18.22 8.09 11.99
N ALA A 200 -17.78 7.92 10.75
CA ALA A 200 -18.21 8.80 9.68
C ALA A 200 -19.72 8.56 9.42
N PRO A 201 -20.57 9.61 9.32
CA PRO A 201 -22.02 9.42 9.16
C PRO A 201 -22.32 8.55 7.94
N GLY A 202 -22.82 7.32 8.16
CA GLY A 202 -23.09 6.32 7.11
C GLY A 202 -22.14 5.12 7.07
N ALA A 203 -21.02 5.14 7.80
CA ALA A 203 -20.10 4.01 7.86
C ALA A 203 -20.72 2.78 8.53
N CYS A 204 -21.54 2.98 9.58
CA CYS A 204 -22.33 1.92 10.20
C CYS A 204 -23.30 1.25 9.21
N ALA A 205 -23.93 2.03 8.32
CA ALA A 205 -24.82 1.50 7.29
C ALA A 205 -24.07 0.68 6.23
N ALA A 206 -22.87 1.13 5.83
CA ALA A 206 -22.01 0.39 4.91
C ALA A 206 -21.47 -0.92 5.53
N VAL A 207 -21.11 -0.89 6.83
CA VAL A 207 -20.73 -2.09 7.60
C VAL A 207 -21.92 -3.04 7.74
N ALA A 208 -23.12 -2.55 8.08
CA ALA A 208 -24.33 -3.35 8.18
C ALA A 208 -24.72 -3.99 6.85
N LEU A 209 -24.59 -3.25 5.74
CA LEU A 209 -24.83 -3.79 4.39
C LEU A 209 -23.80 -4.84 4.01
N THR A 210 -22.53 -4.63 4.35
CA THR A 210 -21.47 -5.62 4.12
C THR A 210 -21.75 -6.91 4.90
N LYS A 211 -22.18 -6.80 6.16
CA LYS A 211 -22.62 -7.95 6.98
C LYS A 211 -23.82 -8.67 6.37
N LEU A 212 -24.81 -7.93 5.85
CA LEU A 212 -25.97 -8.52 5.17
C LEU A 212 -25.55 -9.32 3.93
N LEU A 213 -24.67 -8.77 3.10
CA LEU A 213 -24.16 -9.46 1.91
C LEU A 213 -23.41 -10.74 2.27
N LEU A 214 -22.63 -10.71 3.36
CA LEU A 214 -21.93 -11.89 3.89
C LEU A 214 -22.89 -12.93 4.50
N ALA A 215 -23.98 -12.49 5.13
CA ALA A 215 -25.01 -13.38 5.66
C ALA A 215 -25.81 -14.06 4.51
N LEU A 216 -26.17 -13.30 3.47
CA LEU A 216 -26.80 -13.83 2.25
C LEU A 216 -25.90 -14.85 1.56
N ARG A 217 -24.57 -14.64 1.57
CA ARG A 217 -23.59 -15.62 1.08
C ARG A 217 -23.62 -16.94 1.84
N ASP A 218 -23.58 -16.88 3.18
CA ASP A 218 -23.56 -18.08 4.04
C ASP A 218 -24.82 -18.93 3.84
N ASP A 219 -25.97 -18.28 3.73
CA ASP A 219 -27.26 -18.95 3.51
C ASP A 219 -27.38 -19.54 2.09
N ALA A 220 -26.88 -18.81 1.07
CA ALA A 220 -26.90 -19.22 -0.33
C ALA A 220 -25.73 -20.13 -0.75
N LYS A 221 -24.79 -20.46 0.16
CA LYS A 221 -23.54 -21.20 -0.13
C LYS A 221 -22.67 -20.58 -1.24
N LEU A 222 -22.64 -19.26 -1.34
CA LEU A 222 -21.84 -18.55 -2.34
C LEU A 222 -20.34 -18.58 -1.97
N SER A 223 -19.44 -18.90 -2.91
CA SER A 223 -17.99 -18.83 -2.67
C SER A 223 -17.45 -17.44 -3.01
N LEU A 224 -16.70 -16.82 -2.10
CA LEU A 224 -15.91 -15.61 -2.39
C LEU A 224 -14.52 -16.04 -2.85
N GLU A 225 -14.21 -15.83 -4.12
CA GLU A 225 -12.85 -15.99 -4.63
C GLU A 225 -12.25 -14.58 -4.83
N PRO A 226 -11.11 -14.28 -4.20
CA PRO A 226 -10.44 -13.01 -4.45
C PRO A 226 -10.01 -12.97 -5.90
N VAL A 227 -10.31 -11.87 -6.59
CA VAL A 227 -9.69 -11.59 -7.87
C VAL A 227 -8.21 -11.38 -7.58
N ARG A 228 -7.40 -12.41 -7.81
CA ARG A 228 -5.95 -12.28 -7.76
C ARG A 228 -5.56 -11.20 -8.77
N PRO A 229 -4.53 -10.38 -8.50
CA PRO A 229 -4.06 -9.37 -9.47
C PRO A 229 -3.82 -9.95 -10.88
N SER A 230 -3.48 -11.25 -10.96
CA SER A 230 -3.30 -11.99 -12.21
C SER A 230 -4.60 -12.32 -12.99
N GLU A 231 -5.77 -12.22 -12.36
CA GLU A 231 -7.09 -12.55 -12.93
C GLU A 231 -8.01 -11.34 -13.16
N ALA A 232 -7.72 -10.20 -12.52
CA ALA A 232 -8.27 -8.93 -13.01
C ALA A 232 -7.73 -8.73 -14.43
N PRO A 233 -8.51 -8.23 -15.40
CA PRO A 233 -7.88 -7.73 -16.62
C PRO A 233 -6.80 -6.76 -16.14
N PRO A 234 -5.51 -7.01 -16.46
CA PRO A 234 -4.46 -6.12 -16.02
C PRO A 234 -4.91 -4.70 -16.41
N PRO A 235 -4.76 -3.68 -15.55
CA PRO A 235 -5.14 -2.32 -15.91
C PRO A 235 -4.34 -2.00 -17.15
N SER A 236 -4.97 -2.10 -18.32
CA SER A 236 -4.33 -2.53 -19.57
C SER A 236 -2.83 -2.59 -19.39
N THR A 237 -2.23 -3.77 -19.09
CA THR A 237 -0.88 -3.91 -19.58
C THR A 237 -1.10 -3.70 -21.06
N VAL A 238 -0.80 -2.49 -21.50
CA VAL A 238 -0.34 -2.27 -22.83
C VAL A 238 0.95 -3.08 -22.81
N THR A 239 0.79 -4.39 -23.00
CA THR A 239 1.79 -5.24 -23.58
C THR A 239 1.87 -4.67 -24.98
N LEU A 240 2.56 -3.54 -25.10
CA LEU A 240 3.12 -3.12 -26.35
C LEU A 240 3.93 -4.33 -26.77
N GLY A 241 3.42 -5.06 -27.76
CA GLY A 241 4.23 -6.06 -28.44
C GLY A 241 5.55 -5.38 -28.71
N ALA A 242 6.65 -6.01 -28.27
CA ALA A 242 7.99 -5.44 -28.31
C ALA A 242 8.14 -4.59 -29.58
N PRO A 243 8.14 -3.24 -29.48
CA PRO A 243 8.28 -2.46 -30.68
C PRO A 243 9.67 -2.78 -31.22
N ALA A 244 9.71 -3.18 -32.48
CA ALA A 244 10.95 -3.19 -33.24
C ALA A 244 11.65 -1.86 -32.97
N HIS A 245 12.85 -1.93 -32.39
CA HIS A 245 13.65 -0.79 -31.96
C HIS A 245 13.52 0.38 -32.95
N PRO A 246 12.81 1.47 -32.60
CA PRO A 246 12.88 2.67 -33.38
C PRO A 246 14.18 3.41 -33.03
N GLU A 247 14.64 4.14 -34.03
CA GLU A 247 15.92 4.81 -34.13
C GLU A 247 16.30 5.66 -32.91
N VAL A 248 17.60 5.69 -32.66
CA VAL A 248 18.28 6.23 -31.48
C VAL A 248 18.06 7.74 -31.37
N GLU A 249 17.05 8.17 -30.61
CA GLU A 249 17.06 9.49 -29.98
C GLU A 249 18.31 9.62 -29.09
N PRO A 250 18.93 10.81 -29.00
CA PRO A 250 20.03 11.02 -28.06
C PRO A 250 19.51 10.81 -26.64
N LEU A 251 19.92 9.71 -26.01
CA LEU A 251 19.61 9.45 -24.59
C LEU A 251 20.00 10.66 -23.72
N ALA A 252 19.19 10.97 -22.72
CA ALA A 252 19.53 11.97 -21.71
C ALA A 252 20.91 11.68 -21.07
N LYS A 253 21.56 12.71 -20.50
CA LYS A 253 22.91 12.60 -19.92
C LYS A 253 23.02 11.47 -18.89
N GLU A 254 22.03 11.34 -18.00
CA GLU A 254 21.97 10.26 -17.01
C GLU A 254 21.81 8.87 -17.64
N ALA A 255 20.95 8.74 -18.66
CA ALA A 255 20.77 7.47 -19.38
C ALA A 255 22.08 6.97 -20.03
N ARG A 256 22.95 7.88 -20.48
CA ARG A 256 24.32 7.51 -20.91
C ARG A 256 25.19 7.04 -19.75
N ALA A 257 25.11 7.71 -18.59
CA ALA A 257 25.89 7.35 -17.40
C ALA A 257 25.48 5.99 -16.81
N LEU A 258 24.21 5.60 -16.92
CA LEU A 258 23.69 4.31 -16.45
C LEU A 258 24.14 3.13 -17.31
N ARG A 259 24.39 3.35 -18.60
CA ARG A 259 24.58 2.27 -19.60
C ARG A 259 25.63 1.23 -19.18
N PRO A 260 26.85 1.58 -18.73
CA PRO A 260 27.84 0.58 -18.34
C PRO A 260 27.34 -0.35 -17.22
N THR A 261 26.67 0.22 -16.22
CA THR A 261 26.08 -0.54 -15.11
C THR A 261 24.97 -1.46 -15.59
N LEU A 262 24.06 -0.99 -16.44
CA LEU A 262 22.94 -1.80 -16.93
C LEU A 262 23.41 -2.96 -17.82
N GLU A 263 24.41 -2.74 -18.66
CA GLU A 263 25.02 -3.78 -19.49
C GLU A 263 25.74 -4.83 -18.64
N ALA A 264 26.51 -4.40 -17.64
CA ALA A 264 27.20 -5.30 -16.71
C ALA A 264 26.19 -6.10 -15.85
N ALA A 265 25.14 -5.44 -15.35
CA ALA A 265 24.06 -6.09 -14.61
C ALA A 265 23.32 -7.12 -15.48
N SER A 266 23.03 -6.80 -16.74
CA SER A 266 22.39 -7.73 -17.67
C SER A 266 23.23 -8.99 -17.88
N LYS A 267 24.55 -8.84 -18.04
CA LYS A 267 25.48 -9.97 -18.12
C LYS A 267 25.52 -10.78 -16.82
N PHE A 268 25.49 -10.11 -15.67
CA PHE A 268 25.53 -10.74 -14.36
C PHE A 268 24.27 -11.59 -14.08
N PHE A 269 23.08 -11.04 -14.38
CA PHE A 269 21.82 -11.76 -14.18
C PHE A 269 21.53 -12.80 -15.27
N GLY A 270 22.18 -12.71 -16.44
CA GLY A 270 21.84 -13.54 -17.60
C GLY A 270 20.52 -13.16 -18.28
N GLU A 271 19.89 -12.08 -17.82
CA GLU A 271 18.63 -11.51 -18.32
C GLU A 271 18.79 -9.99 -18.51
N PRO A 272 18.09 -9.38 -19.48
CA PRO A 272 18.25 -7.96 -19.76
C PRO A 272 17.71 -7.08 -18.62
N VAL A 273 18.54 -6.12 -18.18
CA VAL A 273 18.11 -4.94 -17.42
C VAL A 273 17.77 -3.85 -18.42
N VAL A 274 16.49 -3.52 -18.54
CA VAL A 274 15.97 -2.71 -19.65
C VAL A 274 15.79 -1.26 -19.22
N LEU A 275 16.47 -0.34 -19.90
CA LEU A 275 16.16 1.09 -19.85
C LEU A 275 15.08 1.41 -20.88
N ARG A 276 13.93 1.94 -20.45
CA ARG A 276 12.80 2.29 -21.33
C ARG A 276 12.33 3.72 -21.09
N ARG A 277 11.85 4.37 -22.14
CA ARG A 277 11.15 5.65 -22.03
C ARG A 277 9.77 5.44 -21.40
N ILE A 278 9.33 6.40 -20.59
CA ILE A 278 8.00 6.41 -19.98
C ILE A 278 7.06 7.15 -20.94
N GLU A 279 6.12 6.44 -21.57
CA GLU A 279 5.32 7.00 -22.68
C GLU A 279 4.35 8.12 -22.25
N ALA A 280 3.77 8.00 -21.05
CA ALA A 280 2.82 8.97 -20.51
C ALA A 280 3.49 10.19 -19.83
N ALA A 281 4.81 10.31 -19.94
CA ALA A 281 5.61 11.30 -19.23
C ALA A 281 6.24 12.34 -20.17
N PRO A 282 6.83 13.43 -19.64
CA PRO A 282 7.66 14.34 -20.43
C PRO A 282 8.71 13.57 -21.25
N ALA A 283 9.10 14.11 -22.40
CA ALA A 283 9.88 13.41 -23.42
C ALA A 283 11.22 12.79 -22.94
N GLU A 284 11.71 13.20 -21.77
CA GLU A 284 13.01 12.83 -21.22
C GLU A 284 12.92 11.90 -20.00
N ALA A 285 11.74 11.35 -19.67
CA ALA A 285 11.58 10.46 -18.53
C ALA A 285 11.81 8.99 -18.91
N TYR A 286 12.69 8.33 -18.16
CA TYR A 286 13.09 6.93 -18.34
C TYR A 286 12.90 6.12 -17.04
N ALA A 287 12.67 4.82 -17.22
CA ALA A 287 12.64 3.85 -16.15
C ALA A 287 13.57 2.67 -16.48
N VAL A 288 14.14 2.08 -15.43
CA VAL A 288 14.92 0.85 -15.48
C VAL A 288 14.08 -0.30 -14.95
N THR A 289 13.94 -1.36 -15.74
CA THR A 289 13.29 -2.61 -15.33
C THR A 289 14.34 -3.69 -15.10
N PHE A 290 14.36 -4.21 -13.87
CA PHE A 290 15.24 -5.30 -13.46
C PHE A 290 14.58 -6.66 -13.66
N PRO A 291 15.37 -7.71 -13.95
CA PRO A 291 14.86 -9.06 -14.15
C PRO A 291 14.30 -9.66 -12.86
N SER A 292 13.55 -10.75 -13.00
CA SER A 292 13.12 -11.54 -11.84
C SER A 292 14.31 -12.31 -11.30
N VAL A 293 14.76 -11.98 -10.10
CA VAL A 293 15.81 -12.77 -9.43
C VAL A 293 15.18 -13.89 -8.59
N ALA A 294 15.91 -14.98 -8.38
CA ALA A 294 15.46 -16.07 -7.51
C ALA A 294 15.12 -15.57 -6.11
N ALA A 295 14.21 -16.26 -5.40
CA ALA A 295 13.68 -15.82 -4.11
C ALA A 295 14.77 -15.56 -3.04
N SER A 296 15.87 -16.32 -3.09
CA SER A 296 17.04 -16.15 -2.23
C SER A 296 17.76 -14.81 -2.41
N HIS A 297 17.48 -14.09 -3.49
CA HIS A 297 18.12 -12.84 -3.89
C HIS A 297 17.13 -11.66 -3.91
N ILE A 298 15.91 -11.80 -3.34
CA ILE A 298 14.88 -10.76 -3.30
C ILE A 298 15.23 -9.62 -2.33
N THR A 299 16.12 -9.85 -1.36
CA THR A 299 16.48 -8.90 -0.30
C THR A 299 16.75 -7.45 -0.74
N PRO A 300 17.37 -7.15 -1.89
CA PRO A 300 17.60 -5.76 -2.29
C PRO A 300 16.38 -5.10 -2.93
N TYR A 301 15.35 -5.84 -3.37
CA TYR A 301 14.14 -5.25 -3.94
C TYR A 301 13.15 -4.88 -2.85
N TYR A 302 12.62 -3.66 -2.94
CA TYR A 302 11.55 -3.26 -2.06
C TYR A 302 10.26 -4.03 -2.35
N ARG A 303 9.74 -4.69 -1.31
CA ARG A 303 8.38 -5.20 -1.30
C ARG A 303 7.45 -4.03 -0.97
N ALA A 304 6.62 -3.67 -1.94
CA ALA A 304 5.66 -2.59 -1.78
C ALA A 304 4.73 -2.88 -0.59
N PRO A 305 4.42 -1.88 0.26
CA PRO A 305 3.41 -1.99 1.29
C PRO A 305 2.08 -2.40 0.68
N HIS A 306 1.26 -3.10 1.45
CA HIS A 306 -0.02 -3.61 0.99
C HIS A 306 -0.89 -2.50 0.40
N ALA A 307 -0.91 -1.34 1.04
CA ALA A 307 -1.62 -0.17 0.52
C ALA A 307 -1.16 0.23 -0.90
N LEU A 308 0.14 0.15 -1.20
CA LEU A 308 0.66 0.49 -2.53
C LEU A 308 0.31 -0.57 -3.57
N VAL A 309 0.25 -1.85 -3.19
CA VAL A 309 -0.11 -2.96 -4.10
C VAL A 309 -1.59 -2.91 -4.47
N HIS A 310 -2.43 -2.37 -3.59
CA HIS A 310 -3.86 -2.61 -3.64
C HIS A 310 -4.72 -1.35 -3.81
N ARG A 311 -4.32 -0.19 -3.29
CA ARG A 311 -5.07 1.06 -3.47
C ARG A 311 -4.76 1.66 -4.83
N ARG A 312 -5.76 1.69 -5.71
CA ARG A 312 -5.66 2.24 -7.07
C ARG A 312 -5.11 3.66 -7.09
N VAL A 313 -5.57 4.53 -6.19
CA VAL A 313 -5.08 5.93 -6.13
C VAL A 313 -3.58 5.99 -5.91
N LEU A 314 -3.04 5.16 -5.01
CA LEU A 314 -1.61 5.12 -4.75
C LEU A 314 -0.89 4.45 -5.93
N ARG A 315 -1.38 3.34 -6.45
CA ARG A 315 -0.82 2.67 -7.63
C ARG A 315 -0.70 3.60 -8.83
N ASP A 316 -1.78 4.29 -9.16
CA ASP A 316 -1.86 5.22 -10.30
C ASP A 316 -0.83 6.35 -10.11
N TYR A 317 -0.69 6.84 -8.87
CA TYR A 317 0.34 7.83 -8.51
C TYR A 317 1.77 7.30 -8.62
N PHE A 318 2.08 6.11 -8.10
CA PHE A 318 3.43 5.54 -8.21
C PHE A 318 3.77 5.17 -9.66
N ALA A 319 2.78 4.70 -10.42
CA ALA A 319 2.92 4.44 -11.85
C ALA A 319 3.21 5.72 -12.64
N SER A 320 2.55 6.84 -12.31
CA SER A 320 2.83 8.13 -12.95
C SER A 320 4.21 8.68 -12.58
N LEU A 321 4.80 8.22 -11.48
CA LEU A 321 6.21 8.48 -11.12
C LEU A 321 7.20 7.48 -11.75
N GLY A 322 6.75 6.56 -12.59
CA GLY A 322 7.61 5.60 -13.30
C GLY A 322 7.95 4.33 -12.52
N PHE A 323 7.37 4.14 -11.34
CA PHE A 323 7.49 2.89 -10.58
C PHE A 323 6.51 1.84 -11.14
N ALA A 324 6.90 0.57 -11.12
CA ALA A 324 5.95 -0.52 -11.34
C ALA A 324 6.09 -1.60 -10.26
N ILE A 325 4.95 -1.92 -9.64
CA ILE A 325 4.79 -3.03 -8.71
C ILE A 325 4.41 -4.25 -9.55
N HIS A 326 5.17 -5.32 -9.42
CA HIS A 326 4.94 -6.58 -10.14
C HIS A 326 4.05 -7.52 -9.33
N ASP A 327 3.61 -8.62 -9.94
CA ASP A 327 2.62 -9.54 -9.35
C ASP A 327 3.05 -10.17 -8.01
N ASP A 328 4.36 -10.23 -7.76
CA ASP A 328 4.97 -10.70 -6.50
C ASP A 328 5.05 -9.63 -5.41
N GLY A 329 4.53 -8.42 -5.70
CA GLY A 329 4.57 -7.24 -4.84
C GLY A 329 5.93 -6.52 -4.83
N LEU A 330 6.86 -6.89 -5.70
CA LEU A 330 8.18 -6.25 -5.77
C LEU A 330 8.16 -5.07 -6.74
N VAL A 331 8.85 -4.00 -6.36
CA VAL A 331 9.09 -2.84 -7.23
C VAL A 331 10.37 -3.07 -8.04
N ARG A 332 10.23 -3.72 -9.20
CA ARG A 332 11.36 -4.03 -10.11
C ARG A 332 11.53 -3.03 -11.25
N THR A 333 10.55 -2.16 -11.47
CA THR A 333 10.70 -1.03 -12.37
C THR A 333 10.78 0.24 -11.55
N VAL A 334 11.86 0.98 -11.72
CA VAL A 334 12.10 2.25 -11.03
C VAL A 334 12.42 3.35 -12.05
N PRO A 335 11.99 4.60 -11.84
CA PRO A 335 12.46 5.72 -12.64
C PRO A 335 13.97 5.91 -12.44
N THR A 336 14.65 6.51 -13.42
CA THR A 336 16.02 7.00 -13.19
C THR A 336 15.98 8.20 -12.22
N PRO A 337 17.07 8.52 -11.50
CA PRO A 337 17.09 9.65 -10.57
C PRO A 337 16.65 11.00 -11.18
N GLU A 338 17.16 11.41 -12.34
CA GLU A 338 16.71 12.64 -13.02
C GLU A 338 15.25 12.55 -13.48
N SER A 339 14.81 11.37 -13.92
CA SER A 339 13.42 11.15 -14.34
C SER A 339 12.46 11.29 -13.16
N LEU A 340 12.80 10.74 -11.98
CA LEU A 340 11.97 10.88 -10.79
C LEU A 340 11.82 12.35 -10.39
N VAL A 341 12.91 13.13 -10.41
CA VAL A 341 12.85 14.58 -10.12
C VAL A 341 11.92 15.30 -11.11
N THR A 342 12.03 14.97 -12.40
CA THR A 342 11.21 15.56 -13.45
C THR A 342 9.73 15.22 -13.28
N LEU A 343 9.42 13.96 -13.00
CA LEU A 343 8.06 13.47 -12.78
C LEU A 343 7.45 14.10 -11.52
N LEU A 344 8.21 14.18 -10.43
CA LEU A 344 7.77 14.83 -9.19
C LEU A 344 7.45 16.31 -9.39
N ALA A 345 8.25 17.03 -10.17
CA ALA A 345 7.96 18.42 -10.52
C ALA A 345 6.64 18.54 -11.31
N ALA A 346 6.35 17.61 -12.22
CA ALA A 346 5.07 17.54 -12.94
C ALA A 346 3.88 17.25 -12.01
N HIS A 347 4.11 16.56 -10.90
CA HIS A 347 3.15 16.35 -9.81
C HIS A 347 3.09 17.51 -8.79
N GLY A 348 3.70 18.66 -9.09
CA GLY A 348 3.70 19.83 -8.21
C GLY A 348 4.65 19.73 -7.02
N VAL A 349 5.46 18.67 -6.92
CA VAL A 349 6.49 18.51 -5.90
C VAL A 349 7.75 19.22 -6.39
N ARG A 350 7.90 20.49 -6.00
CA ARG A 350 9.02 21.34 -6.46
C ARG A 350 10.28 21.23 -5.62
N THR A 351 10.15 20.86 -4.36
CA THR A 351 11.25 20.72 -3.41
C THR A 351 11.25 19.31 -2.84
N LEU A 352 12.35 18.61 -3.02
CA LEU A 352 12.57 17.27 -2.48
C LEU A 352 13.43 17.37 -1.24
N ALA A 353 12.97 16.73 -0.16
CA ALA A 353 13.78 16.52 1.03
C ALA A 353 15.05 15.71 0.75
N PHE A 354 14.92 14.67 -0.06
CA PHE A 354 16.02 13.79 -0.47
C PHE A 354 16.00 13.65 -1.99
N ARG A 355 16.83 14.45 -2.66
CA ARG A 355 16.92 14.44 -4.12
C ARG A 355 17.82 13.28 -4.57
N PRO A 356 17.32 12.31 -5.34
CA PRO A 356 18.16 11.22 -5.83
C PRO A 356 19.17 11.76 -6.85
N ARG A 357 20.41 11.30 -6.77
CA ARG A 357 21.49 11.72 -7.66
C ARG A 357 22.45 10.57 -7.93
N VAL A 358 22.80 10.40 -9.20
CA VAL A 358 23.79 9.43 -9.64
C VAL A 358 25.22 9.90 -9.32
N PHE A 359 26.01 8.99 -8.75
CA PHE A 359 27.44 9.12 -8.54
C PHE A 359 28.16 7.98 -9.25
N VAL A 360 28.92 8.29 -10.29
CA VAL A 360 29.71 7.30 -11.04
C VAL A 360 31.15 7.36 -10.54
N GLY A 361 31.70 6.22 -10.14
CA GLY A 361 33.08 6.14 -9.67
C GLY A 361 33.76 4.81 -10.00
N GLU A 362 35.07 4.77 -9.76
CA GLU A 362 35.86 3.53 -9.82
C GLU A 362 35.64 2.64 -8.58
N ALA A 363 35.10 3.21 -7.50
CA ALA A 363 34.63 2.48 -6.34
C ALA A 363 33.17 2.03 -6.53
N GLN A 364 32.85 0.85 -6.02
CA GLN A 364 31.52 0.25 -6.17
C GLN A 364 30.46 0.85 -5.23
N ARG A 365 30.88 1.59 -4.20
CA ARG A 365 30.02 2.21 -3.18
C ARG A 365 30.64 3.52 -2.69
N LEU A 366 29.78 4.43 -2.26
CA LEU A 366 30.15 5.57 -1.44
C LEU A 366 30.64 5.09 -0.06
N THR A 367 31.54 5.85 0.54
CA THR A 367 31.91 5.65 1.94
C THR A 367 30.78 6.09 2.86
N ASP A 368 30.77 5.57 4.09
CA ASP A 368 29.80 5.95 5.13
C ASP A 368 29.77 7.47 5.39
N GLU A 369 30.93 8.13 5.30
CA GLU A 369 31.07 9.58 5.42
C GLU A 369 30.41 10.32 4.25
N GLU A 370 30.76 9.96 3.01
CA GLU A 370 30.17 10.56 1.81
C GLU A 370 28.64 10.36 1.79
N LEU A 371 28.18 9.17 2.16
CA LEU A 371 26.75 8.87 2.19
C LEU A 371 26.00 9.69 3.25
N LEU A 372 26.58 9.83 4.45
CA LEU A 372 25.98 10.64 5.50
C LEU A 372 25.97 12.13 5.15
N ASP A 373 27.03 12.65 4.55
CA ASP A 373 27.09 14.03 4.07
C ASP A 373 25.99 14.31 3.02
N LEU A 374 25.78 13.38 2.08
CA LEU A 374 24.69 13.49 1.12
C LEU A 374 23.32 13.55 1.79
N PHE A 375 23.06 12.69 2.79
CA PHE A 375 21.79 12.74 3.52
C PHE A 375 21.61 14.07 4.26
N LEU A 376 22.66 14.60 4.88
CA LEU A 376 22.62 15.89 5.58
C LEU A 376 22.33 17.06 4.62
N GLU A 377 22.79 16.96 3.37
CA GLU A 377 22.54 17.91 2.29
C GLU A 377 21.18 17.71 1.59
N GLY A 378 20.39 16.72 2.01
CA GLY A 378 19.10 16.40 1.37
C GLY A 378 19.28 15.74 -0.01
N THR A 379 20.34 14.96 -0.19
CA THR A 379 20.63 14.18 -1.39
C THR A 379 20.58 12.69 -1.07
N LEU A 380 19.90 11.91 -1.91
CA LEU A 380 19.96 10.46 -1.87
C LEU A 380 21.00 10.00 -2.91
N GLY A 381 22.14 9.50 -2.44
CA GLY A 381 23.21 9.03 -3.30
C GLY A 381 22.89 7.69 -3.96
N VAL A 382 22.93 7.63 -5.29
CA VAL A 382 22.81 6.39 -6.07
C VAL A 382 24.18 6.09 -6.69
N SER A 383 24.88 5.10 -6.13
CA SER A 383 26.24 4.75 -6.56
C SER A 383 26.23 3.81 -7.76
N LEU A 384 26.96 4.19 -8.81
CA LEU A 384 27.16 3.39 -10.02
C LEU A 384 28.65 3.17 -10.26
N GLY A 385 28.99 2.01 -10.82
CA GLY A 385 30.35 1.75 -11.27
C GLY A 385 30.65 2.38 -12.63
N SER A 386 31.91 2.77 -12.84
CA SER A 386 32.39 3.21 -14.15
C SER A 386 32.54 2.05 -15.14
N ALA A 387 32.70 2.37 -16.43
CA ALA A 387 32.96 1.35 -17.45
C ALA A 387 34.26 0.59 -17.16
N GLU A 388 35.29 1.28 -16.65
CA GLU A 388 36.59 0.74 -16.30
C GLU A 388 36.49 -0.27 -15.15
N LEU A 389 35.68 0.03 -14.13
CA LEU A 389 35.41 -0.89 -13.02
C LEU A 389 34.83 -2.21 -13.52
N TYR A 390 33.83 -2.17 -14.41
CA TYR A 390 33.20 -3.38 -14.93
C TYR A 390 34.11 -4.17 -15.87
N ALA A 391 34.89 -3.48 -16.70
CA ALA A 391 35.91 -4.13 -17.53
C ALA A 391 36.95 -4.89 -16.68
N GLY A 392 37.40 -4.30 -15.57
CA GLY A 392 38.31 -4.94 -14.63
C GLY A 392 37.68 -6.08 -13.82
N ALA A 393 36.38 -6.01 -13.57
CA ALA A 393 35.63 -7.00 -12.80
C ALA A 393 35.18 -8.23 -13.61
N GLU A 394 35.12 -8.14 -14.94
CA GLU A 394 34.57 -9.18 -15.80
C GLU A 394 35.16 -10.59 -15.55
N PRO A 395 36.49 -10.78 -15.39
CA PRO A 395 37.05 -12.09 -15.07
C PRO A 395 36.55 -12.65 -13.72
N ALA A 396 36.40 -11.79 -12.71
CA ALA A 396 35.93 -12.20 -11.39
C ALA A 396 34.45 -12.59 -11.41
N LEU A 397 33.63 -11.84 -12.15
CA LEU A 397 32.21 -12.13 -12.37
C LEU A 397 32.02 -13.50 -13.04
N ARG A 398 32.79 -13.79 -14.10
CA ARG A 398 32.74 -15.10 -14.80
C ARG A 398 33.11 -16.27 -13.89
N LEU A 399 33.98 -16.05 -12.91
CA LEU A 399 34.41 -17.06 -11.94
C LEU A 399 33.48 -17.15 -10.72
N GLY A 400 32.41 -16.34 -10.66
CA GLY A 400 31.49 -16.28 -9.51
C GLY A 400 32.11 -15.70 -8.23
N VAL A 401 33.27 -15.05 -8.33
CA VAL A 401 33.98 -14.50 -7.17
C VAL A 401 33.26 -13.25 -6.67
N GLY A 402 32.87 -13.25 -5.39
CA GLY A 402 32.19 -12.12 -4.78
C GLY A 402 30.74 -11.96 -5.27
N HIS A 403 30.08 -13.04 -5.70
CA HIS A 403 28.72 -13.00 -6.25
C HIS A 403 27.73 -12.19 -5.38
N GLY A 404 27.72 -12.39 -4.05
CA GLY A 404 26.83 -11.64 -3.17
C GLY A 404 27.08 -10.13 -3.17
N TYR A 405 28.34 -9.73 -3.26
CA TYR A 405 28.73 -8.31 -3.32
C TYR A 405 28.33 -7.65 -4.64
N TRP A 406 28.53 -8.35 -5.76
CA TRP A 406 28.10 -7.90 -7.08
C TRP A 406 26.59 -7.88 -7.23
N LEU A 407 25.90 -8.85 -6.62
CA LEU A 407 24.44 -8.85 -6.53
C LEU A 407 23.95 -7.58 -5.83
N GLU A 408 24.49 -7.24 -4.67
CA GLU A 408 24.15 -5.99 -3.96
C GLU A 408 24.49 -4.75 -4.81
N HIS A 409 25.64 -4.73 -5.49
CA HIS A 409 26.02 -3.59 -6.34
C HIS A 409 25.07 -3.41 -7.54
N PHE A 410 24.78 -4.47 -8.30
CA PHE A 410 23.91 -4.39 -9.47
C PHE A 410 22.43 -4.19 -9.12
N THR A 411 22.03 -4.52 -7.89
CA THR A 411 20.69 -4.22 -7.38
C THR A 411 20.63 -2.89 -6.62
N GLY A 412 21.76 -2.19 -6.41
CA GLY A 412 21.81 -0.94 -5.66
C GLY A 412 20.90 0.15 -6.21
N LEU A 413 20.91 0.37 -7.54
CA LEU A 413 19.97 1.31 -8.17
C LEU A 413 18.50 0.93 -7.92
N ALA A 414 18.16 -0.37 -8.03
CA ALA A 414 16.81 -0.83 -7.75
C ALA A 414 16.47 -0.60 -6.28
N HIS A 415 17.38 -0.94 -5.37
CA HIS A 415 17.25 -0.78 -3.93
C HIS A 415 17.01 0.69 -3.56
N ASP A 416 17.95 1.58 -3.90
CA ASP A 416 17.89 2.99 -3.53
C ASP A 416 16.62 3.67 -4.05
N MET A 417 16.26 3.38 -5.30
CA MET A 417 15.08 4.00 -5.91
C MET A 417 13.77 3.38 -5.40
N SER A 418 13.68 2.06 -5.27
CA SER A 418 12.45 1.38 -4.85
C SER A 418 12.19 1.46 -3.35
N LEU A 419 13.23 1.59 -2.53
CA LEU A 419 13.12 1.67 -1.08
C LEU A 419 13.18 3.13 -0.62
N HIS A 420 14.31 3.80 -0.83
CA HIS A 420 14.56 5.12 -0.24
C HIS A 420 13.87 6.23 -1.00
N ALA A 421 14.06 6.32 -2.32
CA ALA A 421 13.45 7.38 -3.12
C ALA A 421 11.90 7.25 -3.12
N LEU A 422 11.39 6.04 -3.34
CA LEU A 422 9.95 5.75 -3.27
C LEU A 422 9.37 6.10 -1.91
N ALA A 423 10.01 5.74 -0.80
CA ALA A 423 9.47 6.06 0.52
C ALA A 423 9.53 7.57 0.82
N THR A 424 10.63 8.24 0.50
CA THR A 424 10.95 9.58 1.06
C THR A 424 10.63 10.77 0.15
N HIS A 425 10.22 10.56 -1.11
CA HIS A 425 10.03 11.65 -2.08
C HIS A 425 8.99 12.73 -1.70
N ARG A 426 8.07 12.44 -0.77
CA ARG A 426 7.08 13.39 -0.25
C ARG A 426 7.45 14.01 1.11
N VAL A 427 8.62 13.69 1.66
CA VAL A 427 9.08 14.32 2.91
C VAL A 427 9.23 15.84 2.67
N PRO A 428 8.65 16.70 3.52
CA PRO A 428 8.83 18.15 3.40
C PRO A 428 10.30 18.56 3.54
N ALA A 429 10.77 19.47 2.69
CA ALA A 429 12.14 19.97 2.76
C ALA A 429 12.48 20.63 4.12
N SER A 430 11.51 21.32 4.74
CA SER A 430 11.65 21.88 6.09
C SER A 430 11.93 20.80 7.14
N ALA A 431 11.21 19.68 7.07
CA ALA A 431 11.39 18.56 7.98
C ALA A 431 12.76 17.89 7.79
N ALA A 432 13.22 17.74 6.55
CA ALA A 432 14.57 17.23 6.27
C ALA A 432 15.67 18.15 6.81
N CYS A 433 15.53 19.47 6.63
CA CYS A 433 16.44 20.44 7.25
C CYS A 433 16.49 20.32 8.78
N GLU A 434 15.34 20.10 9.42
CA GLU A 434 15.27 19.90 10.87
C GLU A 434 15.98 18.60 11.31
N LEU A 435 15.76 17.49 10.59
CA LEU A 435 16.47 16.23 10.83
C LEU A 435 17.99 16.40 10.67
N SER A 436 18.44 17.06 9.60
CA SER A 436 19.86 17.35 9.36
C SER A 436 20.46 18.28 10.42
N ALA A 437 19.69 19.26 10.92
CA ALA A 437 20.15 20.13 12.00
C ALA A 437 20.32 19.35 13.32
N MET A 438 19.48 18.34 13.57
CA MET A 438 19.60 17.47 14.74
C MET A 438 20.80 16.52 14.65
N VAL A 439 20.99 15.83 13.51
CA VAL A 439 22.01 14.78 13.35
C VAL A 439 23.39 15.33 12.96
N GLY A 440 23.42 16.43 12.19
CA GLY A 440 24.64 16.99 11.61
C GLY A 440 25.77 17.31 12.59
N PRO A 441 25.53 17.90 13.78
CA PRO A 441 26.59 18.12 14.76
C PRO A 441 27.27 16.83 15.25
N ALA A 442 26.48 15.77 15.48
CA ALA A 442 27.01 14.46 15.89
C ALA A 442 27.80 13.81 14.77
N ALA A 443 27.29 13.88 13.53
CA ALA A 443 27.97 13.39 12.33
C ALA A 443 29.36 14.03 12.16
N ARG A 444 29.43 15.38 12.16
CA ARG A 444 30.69 16.12 12.05
C ARG A 444 31.68 15.77 13.16
N THR A 445 31.18 15.57 14.39
CA THR A 445 32.04 15.17 15.52
C THR A 445 32.60 13.76 15.32
N CYS A 446 31.80 12.83 14.79
CA CYS A 446 32.26 11.47 14.51
C CYS A 446 33.29 11.42 13.39
N ILE A 447 33.04 12.15 12.29
CA ILE A 447 33.98 12.32 11.18
C ILE A 447 35.31 12.89 11.69
N ALA A 448 35.27 14.01 12.43
CA ALA A 448 36.46 14.66 12.98
C ALA A 448 37.25 13.75 13.95
N SER A 449 36.57 12.81 14.61
CA SER A 449 37.22 11.85 15.51
C SER A 449 37.90 10.67 14.79
N GLY A 450 37.73 10.53 13.47
CA GLY A 450 38.28 9.41 12.70
C GLY A 450 37.69 8.06 13.10
N ARG A 451 36.42 8.05 13.54
CA ARG A 451 35.70 6.86 14.02
C ARG A 451 34.56 6.51 13.06
N PRO A 452 34.85 5.85 11.93
CA PRO A 452 33.82 5.49 10.95
C PRO A 452 32.77 4.54 11.55
N ASP A 453 33.15 3.72 12.53
CA ASP A 453 32.21 2.87 13.28
C ASP A 453 31.14 3.65 14.04
N ALA A 454 31.43 4.90 14.43
CA ALA A 454 30.45 5.76 15.08
C ALA A 454 29.44 6.40 14.10
N LEU A 455 29.65 6.30 12.78
CA LEU A 455 28.72 6.81 11.78
C LEU A 455 27.55 5.86 11.51
N GLU A 456 27.75 4.55 11.72
CA GLU A 456 26.75 3.51 11.44
C GLU A 456 25.38 3.77 12.10
N PRO A 457 25.27 4.15 13.39
CA PRO A 457 23.97 4.48 13.97
C PRO A 457 23.28 5.70 13.31
N LEU A 458 24.06 6.67 12.83
CA LEU A 458 23.54 7.87 12.18
C LEU A 458 23.08 7.57 10.75
N LEU A 459 23.77 6.69 10.02
CA LEU A 459 23.29 6.17 8.74
C LEU A 459 22.02 5.34 8.92
N ALA A 460 21.98 4.47 9.93
CA ALA A 460 20.80 3.67 10.26
C ALA A 460 19.57 4.54 10.59
N PHE A 461 19.76 5.77 11.06
CA PHE A 461 18.67 6.74 11.21
C PHE A 461 18.03 7.08 9.87
N TYR A 462 18.83 7.47 8.86
CA TYR A 462 18.31 7.87 7.55
C TYR A 462 17.83 6.66 6.74
N GLU A 463 18.67 5.63 6.61
CA GLU A 463 18.36 4.45 5.81
C GLU A 463 17.23 3.62 6.42
N GLY A 464 17.21 3.49 7.75
CA GLY A 464 16.24 2.68 8.48
C GLY A 464 15.10 3.49 9.07
N ASP A 465 15.38 4.33 10.08
CA ASP A 465 14.34 4.94 10.92
C ASP A 465 13.42 5.90 10.14
N VAL A 466 13.99 6.75 9.28
CA VAL A 466 13.23 7.69 8.42
C VAL A 466 12.46 6.94 7.34
N THR A 467 13.12 6.02 6.63
CA THR A 467 12.48 5.19 5.61
C THR A 467 11.30 4.40 6.20
N GLN A 468 11.47 3.75 7.34
CA GLN A 468 10.41 2.99 8.00
C GLN A 468 9.19 3.86 8.32
N VAL A 469 9.39 5.05 8.90
CA VAL A 469 8.28 5.98 9.19
C VAL A 469 7.56 6.38 7.90
N CYS A 470 8.31 6.66 6.82
CA CYS A 470 7.70 6.98 5.52
C CYS A 470 6.85 5.82 4.98
N GLN A 471 7.30 4.58 5.13
CA GLN A 471 6.54 3.40 4.70
C GLN A 471 5.27 3.19 5.52
N GLU A 472 5.35 3.35 6.85
CA GLU A 472 4.18 3.32 7.74
C GLU A 472 3.15 4.39 7.34
N ILE A 473 3.62 5.57 6.91
CA ILE A 473 2.75 6.63 6.39
C ILE A 473 2.13 6.20 5.06
N TRP A 474 2.90 5.68 4.10
CA TRP A 474 2.35 5.19 2.83
C TRP A 474 1.31 4.09 3.00
N GLU A 475 1.46 3.24 4.01
CA GLU A 475 0.48 2.20 4.36
C GLU A 475 -0.85 2.80 4.85
N THR A 476 -0.81 3.97 5.49
CA THR A 476 -1.95 4.56 6.19
C THR A 476 -2.63 5.72 5.45
N VAL A 477 -1.94 6.38 4.51
CA VAL A 477 -2.52 7.48 3.74
C VAL A 477 -3.41 6.98 2.62
N ALA A 478 -4.52 7.69 2.40
CA ALA A 478 -5.45 7.38 1.33
C ALA A 478 -5.12 8.08 0.00
N HIS A 479 -4.44 9.22 0.08
CA HIS A 479 -4.04 10.04 -1.05
C HIS A 479 -2.60 10.52 -0.85
N PRO A 480 -1.77 10.62 -1.91
CA PRO A 480 -0.38 11.09 -1.78
C PRO A 480 -0.25 12.47 -1.15
N ASP A 481 -1.24 13.36 -1.32
CA ASP A 481 -1.19 14.71 -0.73
C ASP A 481 -1.31 14.73 0.80
N ALA A 482 -1.82 13.66 1.41
CA ALA A 482 -1.89 13.57 2.87
C ALA A 482 -0.53 13.29 3.51
N PHE A 483 0.43 12.75 2.75
CA PHE A 483 1.72 12.27 3.26
C PHE A 483 2.47 13.32 4.09
N ALA A 484 2.65 14.53 3.55
CA ALA A 484 3.42 15.59 4.19
C ALA A 484 2.87 15.94 5.58
N SER A 485 1.54 16.10 5.69
CA SER A 485 0.88 16.43 6.95
C SER A 485 1.02 15.33 8.01
N VAL A 486 1.01 14.06 7.59
CA VAL A 486 1.16 12.91 8.49
C VAL A 486 2.62 12.75 8.91
N PHE A 487 3.56 13.04 7.99
CA PHE A 487 4.98 13.06 8.29
C PHE A 487 5.33 14.12 9.33
N GLU A 488 4.80 15.34 9.19
CA GLU A 488 5.01 16.43 10.17
C GLU A 488 4.52 16.04 11.57
N ARG A 489 3.37 15.38 11.70
CA ARG A 489 2.89 14.86 12.99
C ARG A 489 3.81 13.77 13.56
N SER A 490 4.54 13.06 12.71
CA SER A 490 5.47 12.00 13.10
C SER A 490 6.86 12.52 13.49
N MET A 491 7.13 13.82 13.34
CA MET A 491 8.45 14.42 13.61
C MET A 491 8.91 14.23 15.05
N HIS A 492 8.01 14.30 16.03
CA HIS A 492 8.36 14.08 17.43
C HIS A 492 8.97 12.68 17.67
N ARG A 493 8.42 11.65 17.01
CA ARG A 493 8.92 10.26 17.08
C ARG A 493 10.26 10.12 16.37
N LEU A 494 10.43 10.76 15.22
CA LEU A 494 11.72 10.78 14.50
C LEU A 494 12.81 11.51 15.31
N ALA A 495 12.47 12.62 15.96
CA ALA A 495 13.41 13.33 16.83
C ALA A 495 13.88 12.45 18.01
N GLN A 496 12.99 11.65 18.60
CA GLN A 496 13.36 10.68 19.64
C GLN A 496 14.30 9.59 19.10
N ARG A 497 14.01 9.04 17.91
CA ARG A 497 14.89 8.07 17.25
C ARG A 497 16.26 8.67 16.94
N ALA A 498 16.31 9.89 16.41
CA ALA A 498 17.55 10.61 16.13
C ALA A 498 18.41 10.77 17.39
N ARG A 499 17.82 11.22 18.52
CA ARG A 499 18.53 11.35 19.80
C ARG A 499 19.14 10.03 20.25
N ARG A 500 18.38 8.94 20.16
CA ARG A 500 18.88 7.60 20.50
C ARG A 500 20.07 7.21 19.62
N ARG A 501 20.03 7.46 18.31
CA ARG A 501 21.15 7.16 17.40
C ARG A 501 22.38 8.01 17.67
N ILE A 502 22.18 9.27 18.07
CA ILE A 502 23.27 10.15 18.51
C ILE A 502 23.92 9.60 19.78
N GLU A 503 23.14 9.18 20.77
CA GLU A 503 23.67 8.56 22.00
C GLU A 503 24.42 7.25 21.73
N GLU A 504 23.91 6.40 20.83
CA GLU A 504 24.57 5.18 20.37
C GLU A 504 25.92 5.51 19.69
N SER A 505 25.93 6.53 18.83
CA SER A 505 27.13 7.02 18.14
C SER A 505 28.18 7.57 19.13
N ASP A 506 27.77 8.40 20.09
CA ASP A 506 28.64 8.94 21.15
C ASP A 506 29.23 7.82 22.04
N THR A 507 28.43 6.78 22.31
CA THR A 507 28.88 5.59 23.05
C THR A 507 29.95 4.84 22.27
N LEU A 508 29.81 4.67 20.96
CA LEU A 508 30.84 4.03 20.13
C LEU A 508 32.11 4.86 20.06
N ARG A 509 31.98 6.18 19.91
CA ARG A 509 33.10 7.12 19.86
C ARG A 509 33.94 7.12 21.15
N SER A 510 33.27 7.06 22.32
CA SER A 510 33.94 7.06 23.64
C SER A 510 34.63 5.75 24.00
N ARG A 511 34.28 4.63 23.35
CA ARG A 511 34.98 3.35 23.55
C ARG A 511 36.39 3.43 22.98
N ALA A 512 37.36 2.86 23.69
CA ALA A 512 38.71 2.66 23.17
C ALA A 512 38.64 1.92 21.82
N PRO A 513 39.39 2.36 20.79
CA PRO A 513 39.30 1.77 19.46
C PRO A 513 39.60 0.27 19.54
N ALA A 514 38.63 -0.56 19.16
CA ALA A 514 38.83 -2.00 19.13
C ALA A 514 40.00 -2.32 18.17
N PRO A 515 40.98 -3.16 18.55
CA PRO A 515 42.12 -3.52 17.68
C PRO A 515 41.69 -4.07 16.31
N ARG A 516 40.49 -4.63 16.21
CA ARG A 516 39.89 -5.16 14.97
C ARG A 516 39.32 -4.10 14.03
N ALA A 517 38.93 -2.92 14.51
CA ALA A 517 38.36 -1.86 13.66
C ALA A 517 39.38 -1.32 12.66
N ARG A 518 40.66 -1.20 13.07
CA ARG A 518 41.76 -0.83 12.16
C ARG A 518 41.94 -1.83 11.00
N ILE A 519 41.78 -3.13 11.26
CA ILE A 519 41.96 -4.18 10.25
C ILE A 519 40.77 -4.25 9.28
N ALA A 520 39.54 -4.08 9.79
CA ALA A 520 38.33 -4.11 8.96
C ALA A 520 38.20 -2.87 8.04
N THR A 521 38.60 -1.69 8.51
CA THR A 521 38.63 -0.47 7.68
C THR A 521 39.72 -0.56 6.60
N LEU A 522 40.91 -1.09 6.92
CA LEU A 522 41.94 -1.40 5.93
C LEU A 522 41.48 -2.46 4.91
N ALA A 523 40.73 -3.49 5.34
CA ALA A 523 40.20 -4.53 4.47
C ALA A 523 39.04 -4.05 3.56
N ARG A 524 38.29 -3.03 3.98
CA ARG A 524 37.22 -2.39 3.17
C ARG A 524 37.79 -1.43 2.13
N HIS A 525 38.91 -0.76 2.40
CA HIS A 525 39.61 0.11 1.44
C HIS A 525 40.58 -0.64 0.51
N LEU A 526 40.97 -1.87 0.87
CA LEU A 526 41.64 -2.78 -0.05
C LEU A 526 40.58 -3.39 -0.96
N ASP A 527 40.33 -2.75 -2.11
CA ASP A 527 39.44 -3.22 -3.18
C ASP A 527 39.41 -4.76 -3.22
N PRO A 528 38.27 -5.39 -2.89
CA PRO A 528 38.14 -6.84 -2.92
C PRO A 528 38.49 -7.41 -4.29
N ALA A 529 38.26 -6.66 -5.38
CA ALA A 529 38.66 -7.04 -6.73
C ALA A 529 40.18 -6.94 -6.89
N ARG A 530 40.86 -5.88 -6.45
CA ARG A 530 42.34 -5.80 -6.41
C ARG A 530 42.97 -6.85 -5.52
N SER A 531 42.38 -7.14 -4.36
CA SER A 531 42.84 -8.19 -3.44
C SER A 531 42.54 -9.60 -3.95
N ALA A 532 41.46 -9.78 -4.71
CA ALA A 532 41.14 -11.03 -5.42
C ALA A 532 41.98 -11.19 -6.69
N LEU A 533 42.30 -10.13 -7.43
CA LEU A 533 43.20 -10.09 -8.59
C LEU A 533 44.66 -10.29 -8.15
N LEU A 534 45.08 -9.73 -7.01
CA LEU A 534 46.40 -10.00 -6.42
C LEU A 534 46.50 -11.43 -5.89
N ARG A 535 45.41 -12.01 -5.36
CA ARG A 535 45.35 -13.42 -4.96
C ARG A 535 45.29 -14.36 -6.17
N ALA A 536 44.45 -14.08 -7.15
CA ALA A 536 44.33 -14.83 -8.41
C ALA A 536 45.62 -14.72 -9.24
N GLY A 537 46.25 -13.55 -9.31
CA GLY A 537 47.56 -13.37 -9.94
C GLY A 537 48.68 -14.16 -9.25
N ARG A 538 48.64 -14.30 -7.92
CA ARG A 538 49.56 -15.18 -7.17
C ARG A 538 49.24 -16.67 -7.35
N THR A 539 47.98 -17.04 -7.55
CA THR A 539 47.56 -18.42 -7.83
C THR A 539 47.88 -18.82 -9.27
N VAL A 540 47.70 -17.92 -10.24
CA VAL A 540 48.07 -18.14 -11.66
C VAL A 540 49.59 -18.18 -11.83
N ALA A 541 50.35 -17.36 -11.10
CA ALA A 541 51.82 -17.44 -11.07
C ALA A 541 52.38 -18.73 -10.44
N ARG A 542 51.55 -19.54 -9.77
CA ARG A 542 51.93 -20.88 -9.26
C ARG A 542 51.58 -22.02 -10.22
N TRP A 543 50.81 -21.77 -11.27
CA TRP A 543 50.33 -22.79 -12.21
C TRP A 543 51.01 -22.74 -13.58
N PHE A 544 51.86 -21.74 -13.84
CA PHE A 544 52.79 -21.74 -14.97
C PHE A 544 54.21 -21.96 -14.46
N PRO A 545 54.88 -23.09 -14.77
CA PRO A 545 56.31 -23.19 -14.54
C PRO A 545 56.99 -22.15 -15.43
N ARG A 546 57.91 -21.37 -14.84
CA ARG A 546 58.86 -20.57 -15.63
C ARG A 546 59.63 -21.55 -16.51
N THR A 547 59.37 -21.52 -17.81
CA THR A 547 60.29 -22.08 -18.81
C THR A 547 61.43 -21.08 -18.99
N GLU A 548 62.53 -21.34 -18.31
CA GLU A 548 63.87 -21.35 -18.92
C GLU A 548 64.52 -22.69 -18.61
#